data_AF-A0A0F8IPU2-F1
#
_entry.id   AF-A0A0F8IPU2-F1
#
_cell.length_a   1.000
_cell.length_b   1.000
_cell.length_c   1.000
_cell.angle_alpha   90.00
_cell.angle_beta   90.00
_cell.angle_gamma   90.00
#
_symmetry.space_group_name_H-M   'P 1'
#
loop_
_entity.id
_entity.type
_entity.pdbx_description
1 polymer ?
#
loop_
_entity_poly.entity_id
_entity_poly.type
_entity_poly.pdbx_seq_one_letter_code
_entity_poly.pdbx_strand_id
1 'polypeptide(L)'
;MKLENEDKQSIFEIVAGRYFTTQNWKWVNLKKDINKIIRAFDELNEQYASYSYVSRDWYVENMGSKNLHMCNSWDELKNLVAFLNTYGTAFNFLVNTGNRKSFCIVSNSRDLDENQANAIKEVQKLGYNTFVFLATIPDEIEFQLLQVRGVN
;
A
#
# COMPACT_ATOMS: atom_id res chain seq x y z
N MET A 1 25.17 -15.17 -3.66
CA MET A 1 23.89 -15.92 -3.73
C MET A 1 23.04 -15.29 -4.80
N LYS A 2 22.48 -16.11 -5.70
CA LYS A 2 21.57 -15.64 -6.74
C LYS A 2 20.22 -15.30 -6.14
N LEU A 3 19.68 -14.15 -6.50
CA LEU A 3 18.38 -13.69 -6.04
C LEU A 3 17.27 -14.21 -6.95
N GLU A 4 16.27 -14.82 -6.34
CA GLU A 4 15.04 -15.18 -7.01
C GLU A 4 14.12 -13.96 -7.18
N ASN A 5 13.06 -14.10 -7.98
CA ASN A 5 12.14 -13.00 -8.21
C ASN A 5 11.42 -12.56 -6.92
N GLU A 6 11.12 -13.49 -6.02
CA GLU A 6 10.51 -13.19 -4.71
C GLU A 6 11.45 -12.40 -3.80
N ASP A 7 12.75 -12.72 -3.81
CA ASP A 7 13.78 -11.96 -3.10
C ASP A 7 13.85 -10.53 -3.61
N LYS A 8 13.91 -10.38 -4.94
CA LYS A 8 13.95 -9.07 -5.60
C LYS A 8 12.71 -8.24 -5.27
N GLN A 9 11.52 -8.85 -5.30
CA GLN A 9 10.26 -8.20 -4.90
C GLN A 9 10.27 -7.77 -3.44
N SER A 10 10.80 -8.60 -2.55
CA SER A 10 10.94 -8.26 -1.13
C SER A 10 11.89 -7.07 -0.92
N ILE A 11 13.04 -7.07 -1.62
CA ILE A 11 14.00 -5.96 -1.58
C ILE A 11 13.36 -4.68 -2.13
N PHE A 12 12.63 -4.77 -3.24
CA PHE A 12 11.88 -3.67 -3.81
C PHE A 12 10.90 -3.03 -2.82
N GLU A 13 10.13 -3.85 -2.10
CA GLU A 13 9.21 -3.35 -1.08
C GLU A 13 9.94 -2.66 0.07
N ILE A 14 11.09 -3.19 0.52
CA ILE A 14 11.91 -2.58 1.55
C ILE A 14 12.44 -1.22 1.09
N VAL A 15 12.99 -1.15 -0.13
CA VAL A 15 13.58 0.07 -0.68
C VAL A 15 12.51 1.15 -0.88
N ALA A 16 11.35 0.79 -1.45
CA ALA A 16 10.23 1.71 -1.63
C ALA A 16 9.69 2.22 -0.29
N GLY A 17 9.44 1.32 0.68
CA GLY A 17 8.98 1.70 2.02
C GLY A 17 9.97 2.63 2.74
N ARG A 18 11.28 2.34 2.64
CA ARG A 18 12.33 3.22 3.18
C ARG A 18 12.31 4.59 2.51
N TYR A 19 12.20 4.64 1.19
CA TYR A 19 12.07 5.91 0.46
C TYR A 19 10.87 6.73 0.95
N PHE A 20 9.68 6.13 1.03
CA PHE A 20 8.48 6.83 1.53
C PHE A 20 8.66 7.35 2.94
N THR A 21 9.29 6.56 3.81
CA THR A 21 9.59 6.94 5.20
C THR A 21 10.56 8.12 5.25
N THR A 22 11.61 8.11 4.43
CA THR A 22 12.56 9.23 4.31
C THR A 22 11.89 10.51 3.82
N GLN A 23 10.87 10.40 2.96
CA GLN A 23 10.06 11.56 2.52
C GLN A 23 8.99 11.98 3.54
N ASN A 24 8.90 11.32 4.70
CA ASN A 24 7.85 11.52 5.70
C ASN A 24 6.42 11.28 5.15
N TRP A 25 6.28 10.37 4.18
CA TRP A 25 4.98 9.97 3.64
C TRP A 25 4.38 8.84 4.45
N LYS A 26 3.05 8.86 4.63
CA LYS A 26 2.34 7.70 5.18
C LYS A 26 2.14 6.68 4.07
N TRP A 27 2.33 5.40 4.35
CA TRP A 27 2.22 4.35 3.35
C TRP A 27 1.75 3.03 3.95
N VAL A 28 1.15 2.21 3.12
CA VAL A 28 0.60 0.89 3.47
C VAL A 28 0.94 -0.10 2.37
N ASN A 29 1.40 -1.29 2.76
CA ASN A 29 1.73 -2.36 1.81
C ASN A 29 0.45 -3.13 1.47
N LEU A 30 -0.05 -2.96 0.25
CA LEU A 30 -1.34 -3.53 -0.17
C LEU A 30 -1.29 -5.06 -0.26
N LYS A 31 -0.14 -5.67 -0.57
CA LYS A 31 -0.04 -7.14 -0.57
C LYS A 31 -0.29 -7.72 0.82
N LYS A 32 0.08 -6.99 1.89
CA LYS A 32 -0.05 -7.45 3.29
C LYS A 32 -1.31 -6.96 3.97
N ASP A 33 -1.77 -5.75 3.64
CA ASP A 33 -2.75 -5.03 4.44
C ASP A 33 -4.09 -4.77 3.72
N ILE A 34 -4.24 -5.16 2.43
CA ILE A 34 -5.51 -4.97 1.69
C ILE A 34 -6.71 -5.56 2.43
N ASN A 35 -6.59 -6.79 2.94
CA ASN A 35 -7.67 -7.45 3.68
C ASN A 35 -7.98 -6.74 5.00
N LYS A 36 -6.99 -6.08 5.62
CA LYS A 36 -7.21 -5.30 6.84
C LYS A 36 -7.98 -4.01 6.53
N ILE A 37 -7.73 -3.40 5.37
CA ILE A 37 -8.47 -2.22 4.90
C ILE A 37 -9.94 -2.60 4.63
N ILE A 38 -10.18 -3.71 3.93
CA ILE A 38 -11.53 -4.19 3.62
C ILE A 38 -12.29 -4.51 4.92
N ARG A 39 -11.66 -5.25 5.83
CA ARG A 39 -12.24 -5.57 7.14
C ARG A 39 -12.57 -4.32 7.97
N ALA A 40 -11.70 -3.32 7.98
CA ALA A 40 -11.97 -2.06 8.69
C ALA A 40 -13.22 -1.35 8.15
N PHE A 41 -13.47 -1.43 6.84
CA PHE A 41 -14.68 -0.88 6.24
C PHE A 41 -15.95 -1.66 6.65
N ASP A 42 -15.88 -3.00 6.70
CA ASP A 42 -16.99 -3.82 7.15
C ASP A 42 -17.31 -3.56 8.63
N GLU A 43 -16.28 -3.52 9.49
CA GLU A 43 -16.41 -3.17 10.91
C GLU A 43 -17.01 -1.77 11.11
N LEU A 44 -16.66 -0.79 10.26
CA LEU A 44 -17.28 0.54 10.28
C LEU A 44 -18.76 0.49 9.97
N ASN A 45 -19.15 -0.22 8.90
CA ASN A 45 -20.54 -0.38 8.51
C ASN A 45 -21.37 -0.97 9.64
N GLU A 46 -20.88 -2.03 10.29
CA GLU A 46 -21.54 -2.68 11.42
C GLU A 46 -21.67 -1.74 12.64
N GLN A 47 -20.61 -0.99 12.97
CA GLN A 47 -20.64 -0.01 14.04
C GLN A 47 -21.67 1.09 13.78
N TYR A 48 -21.70 1.63 12.55
CA TYR A 48 -22.64 2.68 12.19
C TYR A 48 -24.09 2.17 12.18
N ALA A 49 -24.33 0.95 11.69
CA ALA A 49 -25.64 0.33 11.72
C ALA A 49 -26.18 0.16 13.16
N SER A 50 -25.28 -0.11 14.10
CA SER A 50 -25.60 -0.27 15.52
C SER A 50 -25.77 1.07 16.26
N TYR A 51 -25.03 2.11 15.87
CA TYR A 51 -24.97 3.40 16.57
C TYR A 51 -25.00 4.58 15.59
N SER A 52 -26.14 4.85 14.97
CA SER A 52 -26.29 5.88 13.93
C SER A 52 -26.43 7.33 14.46
N TYR A 53 -25.93 7.62 15.66
CA TYR A 53 -26.10 8.91 16.35
C TYR A 53 -25.14 10.01 15.88
N VAL A 54 -24.04 9.67 15.20
CA VAL A 54 -23.07 10.61 14.61
C VAL A 54 -22.85 10.29 13.14
N SER A 55 -22.25 11.20 12.36
CA SER A 55 -22.04 10.98 10.93
C SER A 55 -21.06 9.82 10.66
N ARG A 56 -21.21 9.14 9.53
CA ARG A 56 -20.24 8.11 9.10
C ARG A 56 -18.83 8.67 8.93
N ASP A 57 -18.72 9.91 8.48
CA ASP A 57 -17.43 10.59 8.34
C ASP A 57 -16.71 10.69 9.68
N TRP A 58 -17.45 10.97 10.77
CA TRP A 58 -16.87 10.98 12.10
C TRP A 58 -16.29 9.61 12.46
N TYR A 59 -16.98 8.51 12.14
CA TYR A 59 -16.46 7.15 12.35
C TYR A 59 -15.19 6.91 11.53
N VAL A 60 -15.17 7.29 10.25
CA VAL A 60 -13.98 7.17 9.39
C VAL A 60 -12.79 7.93 9.98
N GLU A 61 -13.01 9.14 10.47
CA GLU A 61 -11.95 10.00 10.98
C GLU A 61 -11.39 9.55 12.33
N ASN A 62 -12.18 8.83 13.12
CA ASN A 62 -11.83 8.44 14.49
C ASN A 62 -11.54 6.94 14.64
N MET A 63 -11.56 6.18 13.55
CA MET A 63 -11.26 4.75 13.61
C MET A 63 -9.77 4.49 13.90
N GLY A 64 -9.49 3.50 14.76
CA GLY A 64 -8.11 3.09 15.07
C GLY A 64 -7.33 2.61 13.83
N SER A 65 -8.03 2.17 12.79
CA SER A 65 -7.46 1.73 11.51
C SER A 65 -7.25 2.87 10.49
N LYS A 66 -7.43 4.15 10.87
CA LYS A 66 -7.26 5.30 9.96
C LYS A 66 -5.92 5.32 9.22
N ASN A 67 -4.85 4.85 9.87
CA ASN A 67 -3.54 4.76 9.23
C ASN A 67 -3.46 3.72 8.10
N LEU A 68 -4.39 2.76 8.03
CA LEU A 68 -4.45 1.75 6.96
C LEU A 68 -5.10 2.28 5.68
N HIS A 69 -6.20 3.03 5.79
CA HIS A 69 -6.95 3.51 4.62
C HIS A 69 -6.70 4.99 4.30
N MET A 70 -6.24 5.77 5.28
CA MET A 70 -5.89 7.20 5.14
C MET A 70 -7.01 8.06 4.54
N CYS A 71 -8.26 7.68 4.78
CA CYS A 71 -9.45 8.40 4.32
C CYS A 71 -10.00 9.32 5.42
N ASN A 72 -10.66 10.40 5.01
CA ASN A 72 -11.31 11.36 5.90
C ASN A 72 -12.83 11.39 5.73
N SER A 73 -13.38 10.76 4.70
CA SER A 73 -14.83 10.63 4.54
C SER A 73 -15.26 9.22 4.19
N TRP A 74 -16.54 8.96 4.44
CA TRP A 74 -17.22 7.71 4.13
C TRP A 74 -17.19 7.41 2.63
N ASP A 75 -17.51 8.40 1.80
CA ASP A 75 -17.52 8.22 0.34
C ASP A 75 -16.11 7.92 -0.18
N GLU A 76 -15.09 8.55 0.39
CA GLU A 76 -13.71 8.29 0.04
C GLU A 76 -13.27 6.86 0.39
N LEU A 77 -13.62 6.39 1.61
CA LEU A 77 -13.32 5.02 2.04
C LEU A 77 -14.10 3.99 1.22
N LYS A 78 -15.38 4.24 0.95
CA LYS A 78 -16.23 3.37 0.14
C LYS A 78 -15.67 3.22 -1.28
N ASN A 79 -15.28 4.33 -1.91
CA ASN A 79 -14.69 4.32 -3.24
C ASN A 79 -13.33 3.60 -3.25
N LEU A 80 -12.51 3.80 -2.21
CA LEU A 80 -11.24 3.10 -2.04
C LEU A 80 -11.44 1.59 -1.96
N VAL A 81 -12.35 1.12 -1.11
CA VAL A 81 -12.59 -0.33 -0.92
C VAL A 81 -13.18 -0.97 -2.17
N ALA A 82 -14.13 -0.31 -2.83
CA ALA A 82 -14.67 -0.77 -4.11
C ALA A 82 -13.56 -0.92 -5.15
N PHE A 83 -12.65 0.06 -5.25
CA PHE A 83 -11.51 -0.01 -6.15
C PHE A 83 -10.55 -1.15 -5.79
N LEU A 84 -10.19 -1.28 -4.50
CA LEU A 84 -9.26 -2.31 -4.02
C LEU A 84 -9.77 -3.73 -4.28
N ASN A 85 -11.07 -3.97 -4.16
CA ASN A 85 -11.68 -5.28 -4.45
C ASN A 85 -11.52 -5.70 -5.92
N THR A 86 -11.45 -4.75 -6.85
CA THR A 86 -11.32 -5.04 -8.29
C THR A 86 -9.87 -4.98 -8.76
N TYR A 87 -9.11 -3.99 -8.32
CA TYR A 87 -7.80 -3.65 -8.88
C TYR A 87 -6.66 -3.65 -7.86
N GLY A 88 -6.92 -3.98 -6.59
CA GLY A 88 -5.95 -3.84 -5.51
C GLY A 88 -4.67 -4.66 -5.70
N THR A 89 -4.74 -5.79 -6.41
CA THR A 89 -3.58 -6.65 -6.72
C THR A 89 -2.63 -6.05 -7.75
N ALA A 90 -3.05 -5.02 -8.49
CA ALA A 90 -2.21 -4.34 -9.48
C ALA A 90 -1.19 -3.38 -8.84
N PHE A 91 -1.33 -3.06 -7.55
CA PHE A 91 -0.48 -2.10 -6.84
C PHE A 91 0.23 -2.72 -5.63
N ASN A 92 1.43 -2.24 -5.33
CA ASN A 92 2.20 -2.66 -4.17
C ASN A 92 1.85 -1.83 -2.93
N PHE A 93 1.63 -0.51 -3.11
CA PHE A 93 1.41 0.40 -1.99
C PHE A 93 0.28 1.39 -2.23
N LEU A 94 -0.37 1.78 -1.13
CA LEU A 94 -1.11 3.02 -1.02
C LEU A 94 -0.25 4.01 -0.24
N VAL A 95 -0.10 5.23 -0.75
CA VAL A 95 0.81 6.25 -0.22
C VAL A 95 0.07 7.58 -0.10
N ASN A 96 0.24 8.28 1.01
CA ASN A 96 -0.20 9.66 1.19
C ASN A 96 1.02 10.58 1.27
N THR A 97 1.17 11.43 0.25
CA THR A 97 2.29 12.37 0.10
C THR A 97 2.11 13.67 0.90
N GLY A 98 1.07 13.77 1.73
CA GLY A 98 0.66 14.97 2.45
C GLY A 98 -0.34 15.82 1.67
N ASN A 99 -0.25 15.81 0.34
CA ASN A 99 -1.17 16.57 -0.54
C ASN A 99 -2.23 15.68 -1.18
N ARG A 100 -1.86 14.45 -1.57
CA ARG A 100 -2.75 13.51 -2.25
C ARG A 100 -2.42 12.07 -1.90
N LYS A 101 -3.47 11.23 -1.89
CA LYS A 101 -3.30 9.78 -1.90
C LYS A 101 -2.94 9.30 -3.30
N SER A 102 -2.07 8.31 -3.34
CA SER A 102 -1.47 7.81 -4.56
C SER A 102 -1.24 6.31 -4.44
N PHE A 103 -1.39 5.60 -5.53
CA PHE A 103 -1.02 4.19 -5.61
C PHE A 103 0.38 4.05 -6.20
N CYS A 104 1.13 3.07 -5.72
CA CYS A 104 2.47 2.80 -6.20
C CYS A 104 2.61 1.37 -6.69
N ILE A 105 3.15 1.23 -7.89
CA ILE A 105 3.65 -0.03 -8.44
C ILE A 105 5.16 -0.03 -8.24
N VAL A 106 5.74 -1.16 -7.83
CA VAL A 106 7.20 -1.35 -7.83
C VAL A 106 7.58 -2.27 -8.98
N SER A 107 8.54 -1.82 -9.80
CA SER A 107 8.94 -2.54 -10.99
C SER A 107 10.44 -2.35 -11.28
N ASN A 108 11.00 -3.31 -12.02
CA ASN A 108 12.33 -3.22 -12.61
C ASN A 108 12.31 -2.70 -14.06
N SER A 109 11.12 -2.58 -14.66
CA SER A 109 10.91 -2.03 -16.00
C SER A 109 9.86 -0.92 -15.99
N ARG A 110 9.92 -0.06 -17.01
CA ARG A 110 8.88 0.94 -17.30
C ARG A 110 7.63 0.33 -17.90
N ASP A 111 7.71 -0.90 -18.39
CA ASP A 111 6.58 -1.57 -19.01
C ASP A 111 5.52 -1.91 -17.96
N LEU A 112 4.28 -1.61 -18.29
CA LEU A 112 3.10 -1.93 -17.49
C LEU A 112 2.30 -2.99 -18.22
N ASP A 113 1.86 -4.01 -17.51
CA ASP A 113 0.94 -4.99 -18.08
C ASP A 113 -0.46 -4.39 -18.28
N GLU A 114 -1.31 -5.09 -19.04
CA GLU A 114 -2.67 -4.62 -19.36
C GLU A 114 -3.52 -4.41 -18.09
N ASN A 115 -3.34 -5.26 -17.08
CA ASN A 115 -4.07 -5.16 -15.82
C ASN A 115 -3.66 -3.89 -15.05
N GLN A 116 -2.36 -3.63 -14.93
CA GLN A 116 -1.81 -2.40 -14.35
C GLN A 116 -2.27 -1.17 -15.12
N ALA A 117 -2.18 -1.17 -16.45
CA ALA A 117 -2.60 -0.05 -17.27
C ALA A 117 -4.10 0.28 -17.09
N ASN A 118 -4.96 -0.75 -17.02
CA ASN A 118 -6.39 -0.59 -16.78
C ASN A 118 -6.67 -0.10 -15.34
N ALA A 119 -6.01 -0.67 -14.34
CA ALA A 119 -6.13 -0.26 -12.95
C ALA A 119 -5.76 1.22 -12.75
N ILE A 120 -4.71 1.69 -13.42
CA ILE A 120 -4.28 3.11 -13.39
C ILE A 120 -5.36 4.03 -13.96
N LYS A 121 -5.96 3.66 -15.10
CA LYS A 121 -7.04 4.47 -15.69
C LYS A 121 -8.22 4.62 -14.73
N GLU A 122 -8.62 3.54 -14.06
CA GLU A 122 -9.74 3.58 -13.12
C GLU A 122 -9.41 4.37 -11.85
N VAL A 123 -8.18 4.25 -11.32
CA VAL A 123 -7.81 4.97 -10.10
C VAL A 123 -7.68 6.47 -10.31
N GLN A 124 -7.29 6.90 -11.51
CA GLN A 124 -7.21 8.30 -11.89
C GLN A 124 -8.59 8.97 -11.95
N LYS A 125 -9.64 8.24 -12.36
CA LYS A 125 -11.02 8.75 -12.33
C LYS A 125 -11.49 9.05 -10.91
N LEU A 126 -10.94 8.35 -9.92
CA LEU A 126 -11.20 8.55 -8.50
C LEU A 126 -10.33 9.66 -7.88
N GLY A 127 -9.49 10.33 -8.68
CA GLY A 127 -8.66 11.46 -8.23
C GLY A 127 -7.36 11.08 -7.52
N TYR A 128 -7.01 9.78 -7.48
CA TYR A 128 -5.73 9.32 -6.96
C TYR A 128 -4.63 9.48 -8.01
N ASN A 129 -3.42 9.80 -7.55
CA ASN A 129 -2.25 9.73 -8.42
C ASN A 129 -1.73 8.29 -8.51
N THR A 130 -0.91 8.00 -9.51
CA THR A 130 -0.14 6.76 -9.57
C THR A 130 1.33 7.05 -9.77
N PHE A 131 2.19 6.32 -9.08
CA PHE A 131 3.63 6.31 -9.29
C PHE A 131 4.11 4.90 -9.65
N VAL A 132 5.17 4.83 -10.45
CA VAL A 132 5.95 3.60 -10.65
C VAL A 132 7.30 3.82 -9.98
N PHE A 133 7.55 3.09 -8.91
CA PHE A 133 8.85 3.06 -8.25
C PHE A 133 9.75 2.11 -9.04
N LEU A 134 10.65 2.70 -9.83
CA LEU A 134 11.61 1.96 -10.64
C LEU A 134 12.90 1.78 -9.85
N ALA A 135 13.32 0.52 -9.70
CA ALA A 135 14.61 0.19 -9.11
C ALA A 135 15.24 -1.00 -9.81
N THR A 136 16.55 -1.12 -9.69
CA THR A 136 17.32 -2.23 -10.25
C THR A 136 18.03 -2.95 -9.11
N ILE A 137 17.74 -4.23 -8.94
CA ILE A 137 18.38 -5.09 -7.93
C ILE A 137 19.38 -5.99 -8.68
N PRO A 138 20.62 -6.13 -8.19
CA PRO A 138 21.58 -7.04 -8.79
C PRO A 138 21.05 -8.48 -8.79
N ASP A 139 21.50 -9.30 -9.74
CA ASP A 139 21.09 -10.70 -9.81
C ASP A 139 21.70 -11.55 -8.69
N GLU A 140 22.82 -11.10 -8.13
CA GLU A 140 23.53 -11.79 -7.07
C GLU A 140 23.94 -10.81 -5.97
N ILE A 141 23.89 -11.28 -4.72
CA ILE A 141 24.41 -10.57 -3.55
C ILE A 141 25.49 -11.42 -2.90
N GLU A 142 26.64 -10.80 -2.64
CA GLU A 142 27.71 -11.37 -1.83
C GLU A 142 27.46 -11.10 -0.35
N PHE A 143 27.73 -12.10 0.50
CA PHE A 143 27.64 -11.94 1.95
C PHE A 143 28.66 -12.83 2.66
N GLN A 144 29.05 -12.43 3.87
CA GLN A 144 29.89 -13.23 4.76
C GLN A 144 29.13 -13.51 6.06
N LEU A 145 29.06 -14.77 6.46
CA LEU A 145 28.52 -15.17 7.75
C LEU A 145 29.67 -15.40 8.74
N LEU A 146 29.72 -14.59 9.80
CA LEU A 146 30.70 -14.73 10.88
C LEU A 146 30.02 -15.34 12.11
N GLN A 147 30.49 -16.49 12.57
CA GLN A 147 30.05 -17.09 13.82
C GLN A 147 30.99 -16.63 14.96
N VAL A 148 30.49 -15.77 15.85
CA VAL A 148 31.24 -15.34 17.03
C VAL A 148 30.91 -16.27 18.20
N ARG A 149 31.93 -16.92 18.78
CA ARG A 149 31.79 -17.63 20.07
C ARG A 149 32.02 -16.63 21.22
N GLY A 150 31.30 -16.81 22.33
CA GLY A 150 31.43 -15.96 23.50
C GLY A 150 32.89 -15.85 23.95
N VAL A 151 33.33 -14.62 24.21
CA VAL A 151 34.61 -14.35 24.86
C VAL A 151 34.43 -14.79 26.32
N ASN A 152 35.20 -15.77 26.77
CA ASN A 152 35.21 -16.20 28.18
C ASN A 152 35.61 -15.06 29.11
#